data_AF-A0A4Q3VJN7-F1
#
_entry.id   AF-A0A4Q3VJN7-F1
#
_cell.length_a   1.000
_cell.length_b   1.000
_cell.length_c   1.000
_cell.angle_alpha   90.00
_cell.angle_beta   90.00
_cell.angle_gamma   90.00
#
_symmetry.space_group_name_H-M   'P 1'
#
loop_
_entity.id
_entity.type
_entity.pdbx_description
1 polymer ?
#
loop_
_entity_poly.entity_id
_entity_poly.type
_entity_poly.pdbx_seq_one_letter_code
_entity_poly.pdbx_strand_id
1 'polypeptide(L)'
;ISRAAAADPEAQAKLREALDASVKKNKARKGESLENATTVGITATVKALEQIILHGRKEVEGSSPWVPHRPDRPEKLEGGKPFKLVTDYTPAGDQPTAIADIVEGISNGETDQVLLGVTGSGKTFTVAQTIMRTQRPALILAPNKTLAAQLYGEFKHFFPENAVEYFVSYYDYYQPEAYVPRTDTYIEKESTINEQIDRMRHSATQALMERDDVIIVASVSCIYGIGSVEGYSAMIIDVHQGESIDQREMLQKLVALQYKRNEQSFTRGTFRVRGDTVEIFPSHYEDAAWRVSLFGNQIEKIVEFDPLTGKTIGERKFIRIYANSHHVTPRATTTGAIKMIRNELAARLQELNGAGRFLEAQRLE
;
A
#
# COMPACT_ATOMS: atom_id res chain seq x y z
N ILE A 1 3.39 7.47 -22.88
CA ILE A 1 3.11 7.11 -24.29
C ILE A 1 2.91 5.61 -24.30
N SER A 2 1.72 5.10 -24.65
CA SER A 2 1.52 3.65 -24.78
C SER A 2 2.51 3.10 -25.82
N ARG A 3 2.87 1.82 -25.76
CA ARG A 3 3.76 1.22 -26.78
C ARG A 3 3.26 1.45 -28.21
N ALA A 4 1.94 1.56 -28.39
CA ALA A 4 1.31 1.87 -29.67
C ALA A 4 1.57 3.32 -30.14
N ALA A 5 1.47 4.31 -29.25
CA ALA A 5 1.71 5.71 -29.60
C ALA A 5 3.20 6.03 -29.88
N ALA A 6 4.13 5.18 -29.42
CA ALA A 6 5.55 5.29 -29.77
C ALA A 6 5.85 4.77 -31.19
N ALA A 7 4.99 3.89 -31.72
CA ALA A 7 5.09 3.32 -33.07
C ALA A 7 4.40 4.18 -34.16
N ASP A 8 3.61 5.18 -33.77
CA ASP A 8 2.95 6.12 -34.69
C ASP A 8 3.94 7.21 -35.16
N PRO A 9 4.30 7.23 -36.47
CA PRO A 9 5.25 8.21 -37.01
C PRO A 9 4.75 9.66 -36.90
N GLU A 10 3.43 9.88 -36.92
CA GLU A 10 2.85 11.23 -36.88
C GLU A 10 2.88 11.81 -35.46
N ALA A 11 2.62 10.97 -34.45
CA ALA A 11 2.78 11.34 -33.04
C ALA A 11 4.23 11.67 -32.69
N GLN A 12 5.20 10.90 -33.21
CA GLN A 12 6.63 11.16 -33.05
C GLN A 12 7.07 12.47 -33.72
N ALA A 13 6.53 12.80 -34.90
CA ALA A 13 6.83 14.04 -35.60
C ALA A 13 6.34 15.28 -34.85
N LYS A 14 5.08 15.28 -34.38
CA LYS A 14 4.50 16.38 -33.59
C LYS A 14 5.26 16.59 -32.27
N LEU A 15 5.74 15.51 -31.66
CA LEU A 15 6.54 15.59 -30.44
C LEU A 15 7.92 16.21 -30.68
N ARG A 16 8.60 15.83 -31.77
CA ARG A 16 9.89 16.44 -32.15
C ARG A 16 9.76 17.94 -32.40
N GLU A 17 8.70 18.35 -33.10
CA GLU A 17 8.42 19.76 -33.37
C GLU A 17 8.18 20.57 -32.10
N ALA A 18 7.40 20.03 -31.15
CA ALA A 18 7.17 20.64 -29.85
C ALA A 18 8.47 20.76 -29.02
N LEU A 19 9.35 19.76 -29.10
CA LEU A 19 10.65 19.78 -28.42
C LEU A 19 11.58 20.85 -29.01
N ASP A 20 11.67 20.93 -30.33
CA ASP A 20 12.50 21.91 -31.03
C ASP A 20 12.05 23.35 -30.74
N ALA A 21 10.74 23.58 -30.65
CA ALA A 21 10.18 24.86 -30.23
C ALA A 21 10.59 25.23 -28.79
N SER A 22 10.60 24.26 -27.88
CA SER A 22 11.04 24.45 -26.48
C SER A 22 12.55 24.74 -26.38
N VAL A 23 13.38 24.03 -27.15
CA VAL A 23 14.84 24.24 -27.21
C VAL A 23 15.17 25.63 -27.76
N LYS A 24 14.48 26.08 -28.82
CA LYS A 24 14.65 27.44 -29.38
C LYS A 24 14.25 28.51 -28.35
N LYS A 25 13.16 28.31 -27.60
CA LYS A 25 12.71 29.23 -26.54
C LYS A 25 13.71 29.32 -25.39
N ASN A 26 14.38 28.22 -25.02
CA ASN A 26 15.43 28.21 -24.01
C ASN A 26 16.76 28.81 -24.50
N LYS A 27 17.08 28.68 -25.80
CA LYS A 27 18.25 29.37 -26.41
C LYS A 27 18.07 30.88 -26.44
N ALA A 28 16.85 31.39 -26.63
CA ALA A 28 16.58 32.83 -26.59
C ALA A 28 16.78 33.45 -25.19
N ARG A 29 16.69 32.64 -24.11
CA ARG A 29 16.97 33.05 -22.73
C ARG A 29 18.47 33.08 -22.36
N LYS A 30 19.36 32.61 -23.24
CA LYS A 30 20.80 32.47 -22.96
C LYS A 30 21.61 33.77 -23.06
N GLY A 31 20.95 34.92 -23.30
CA GLY A 31 21.58 36.24 -23.36
C GLY A 31 21.84 36.89 -22.00
N GLU A 32 21.37 36.31 -20.90
CA GLU A 32 21.70 36.75 -19.54
C GLU A 32 22.83 35.89 -18.97
N SER A 33 23.86 36.55 -18.45
CA SER A 33 25.17 36.02 -18.07
C SER A 33 25.11 34.80 -17.15
N LEU A 34 25.68 33.69 -17.62
CA LEU A 34 25.88 32.42 -16.91
C LEU A 34 27.19 32.44 -16.12
N GLU A 35 27.19 33.10 -14.97
CA GLU A 35 28.13 32.79 -13.90
C GLU A 35 27.33 32.10 -12.78
N ASN A 36 27.69 30.84 -12.51
CA ASN A 36 27.17 29.93 -11.48
C ASN A 36 26.19 28.84 -11.95
N ALA A 37 26.69 27.60 -11.87
CA ALA A 37 26.08 26.32 -12.23
C ALA A 37 24.63 26.11 -11.76
N THR A 38 23.78 25.51 -12.60
CA THR A 38 22.51 24.83 -12.20
C THR A 38 21.82 24.02 -13.32
N THR A 39 22.32 24.01 -14.57
CA THR A 39 21.59 23.43 -15.71
C THR A 39 21.99 22.00 -16.13
N VAL A 40 23.02 21.39 -15.53
CA VAL A 40 23.52 20.07 -15.96
C VAL A 40 22.53 18.95 -15.64
N GLY A 41 21.90 18.97 -14.46
CA GLY A 41 20.94 17.93 -14.05
C GLY A 41 19.65 17.91 -14.87
N ILE A 42 19.09 19.09 -15.18
CA ILE A 42 17.90 19.22 -16.02
C ILE A 42 18.20 18.71 -17.44
N THR A 43 19.39 19.01 -17.96
CA THR A 43 19.80 18.58 -19.31
C THR A 43 19.99 17.07 -19.41
N ALA A 44 20.53 16.42 -18.37
CA ALA A 44 20.72 14.96 -18.33
C ALA A 44 19.38 14.21 -18.25
N THR A 45 18.45 14.65 -17.39
CA THR A 45 17.12 14.03 -17.27
C THR A 45 16.29 14.20 -18.53
N VAL A 46 16.32 15.39 -19.15
CA VAL A 46 15.63 15.63 -20.43
C VAL A 46 16.19 14.75 -21.54
N LYS A 47 17.53 14.63 -21.64
CA LYS A 47 18.17 13.71 -22.59
C LYS A 47 17.82 12.25 -22.32
N ALA A 48 17.79 11.81 -21.06
CA ALA A 48 17.41 10.44 -20.71
C ALA A 48 15.95 10.14 -21.11
N LEU A 49 15.03 11.07 -20.85
CA LEU A 49 13.63 10.96 -21.28
C LEU A 49 13.50 10.95 -22.80
N GLU A 50 14.23 11.83 -23.51
CA GLU A 50 14.27 11.87 -24.97
C GLU A 50 14.77 10.55 -25.55
N GLN A 51 15.83 9.97 -24.97
CA GLN A 51 16.34 8.66 -25.36
C GLN A 51 15.32 7.53 -25.16
N ILE A 52 14.62 7.52 -24.02
CA ILE A 52 13.56 6.54 -23.73
C ILE A 52 12.38 6.68 -24.71
N ILE A 53 12.02 7.91 -25.09
CA ILE A 53 10.90 8.18 -26.00
C ILE A 53 11.26 7.77 -27.44
N LEU A 54 12.46 8.13 -27.90
CA LEU A 54 12.89 7.89 -29.27
C LEU A 54 13.28 6.44 -29.53
N HIS A 55 13.88 5.76 -28.54
CA HIS A 55 14.48 4.45 -28.72
C HIS A 55 13.85 3.37 -27.83
N GLY A 56 12.79 3.70 -27.08
CA GLY A 56 12.24 2.82 -26.05
C GLY A 56 13.20 2.63 -24.87
N ARG A 57 12.79 1.82 -23.90
CA ARG A 57 13.68 1.39 -22.80
C ARG A 57 14.46 0.16 -23.23
N LYS A 58 15.69 0.36 -23.70
CA LYS A 58 16.59 -0.74 -24.11
C LYS A 58 16.87 -1.72 -22.97
N GLU A 59 16.78 -1.28 -21.72
CA GLU A 59 17.03 -2.09 -20.53
C GLU A 59 16.00 -3.21 -20.32
N VAL A 60 14.82 -3.09 -20.96
CA VAL A 60 13.75 -4.10 -20.91
C VAL A 60 13.48 -4.73 -22.27
N GLU A 61 14.20 -4.32 -23.31
CA GLU A 61 14.08 -4.87 -24.66
C GLU A 61 14.67 -6.30 -24.68
N GLY A 62 13.86 -7.29 -25.06
CA GLY A 62 14.23 -8.71 -24.96
C GLY A 62 14.10 -9.34 -23.57
N SER A 63 13.73 -8.57 -22.54
CA SER A 63 13.40 -9.14 -21.22
C SER A 63 12.03 -9.80 -21.24
N SER A 64 11.89 -10.91 -20.52
CA SER A 64 10.58 -11.54 -20.34
C SER A 64 9.61 -10.55 -19.71
N PRO A 65 8.32 -10.57 -20.07
CA PRO A 65 7.31 -9.74 -19.41
C PRO A 65 7.43 -9.94 -17.90
N TRP A 66 7.42 -8.85 -17.14
CA TRP A 66 7.43 -8.95 -15.69
C TRP A 66 6.21 -9.76 -15.24
N VAL A 67 6.46 -10.87 -14.56
CA VAL A 67 5.42 -11.69 -13.95
C VAL A 67 5.33 -11.30 -12.48
N PRO A 68 4.15 -10.88 -11.99
CA PRO A 68 3.98 -10.61 -10.57
C PRO A 68 4.34 -11.85 -9.76
N HIS A 69 5.16 -11.68 -8.73
CA HIS A 69 5.36 -12.75 -7.75
C HIS A 69 4.04 -13.05 -7.05
N ARG A 70 3.58 -14.29 -7.14
CA ARG A 70 2.32 -14.77 -6.55
C ARG A 70 2.65 -15.97 -5.66
N PRO A 71 3.02 -15.74 -4.40
CA PRO A 71 3.25 -16.84 -3.47
C PRO A 71 1.95 -17.60 -3.19
N ASP A 72 2.08 -18.83 -2.72
CA ASP A 72 0.97 -19.55 -2.12
C ASP A 72 0.46 -18.78 -0.91
N ARG A 73 -0.87 -18.61 -0.85
CA ARG A 73 -1.53 -17.89 0.23
C ARG A 73 -2.31 -18.87 1.09
N PRO A 74 -2.44 -18.62 2.40
CA PRO A 74 -3.37 -19.37 3.23
C PRO A 74 -4.79 -19.31 2.64
N GLU A 75 -5.59 -20.31 2.95
CA GLU A 75 -7.00 -20.30 2.59
C GLU A 75 -7.70 -19.07 3.19
N LYS A 76 -8.53 -18.43 2.37
CA LYS A 76 -9.30 -17.25 2.74
C LYS A 76 -10.40 -17.63 3.71
N LEU A 77 -10.42 -17.00 4.88
CA LEU A 77 -11.41 -17.27 5.93
C LEU A 77 -12.85 -17.00 5.48
N GLU A 78 -13.01 -16.01 4.61
CA GLU A 78 -14.29 -15.54 4.10
C GLU A 78 -14.26 -15.49 2.56
N GLY A 79 -13.56 -16.45 1.94
CA GLY A 79 -13.50 -16.60 0.50
C GLY A 79 -14.86 -16.90 -0.14
N GLY A 80 -15.00 -16.60 -1.43
CA GLY A 80 -16.20 -16.91 -2.22
C GLY A 80 -17.42 -16.01 -1.96
N LYS A 81 -17.30 -14.99 -1.10
CA LYS A 81 -18.35 -13.96 -0.94
C LYS A 81 -18.45 -13.12 -2.22
N PRO A 82 -19.64 -12.94 -2.81
CA PRO A 82 -19.81 -12.13 -4.01
C PRO A 82 -19.98 -10.64 -3.67
N PHE A 83 -19.59 -9.78 -4.62
CA PHE A 83 -19.97 -8.37 -4.58
C PHE A 83 -21.49 -8.21 -4.71
N LYS A 84 -22.09 -7.45 -3.78
CA LYS A 84 -23.51 -7.15 -3.74
C LYS A 84 -23.71 -5.64 -3.75
N LEU A 85 -24.11 -5.13 -4.92
CA LEU A 85 -24.43 -3.72 -5.09
C LEU A 85 -25.82 -3.44 -4.49
N VAL A 86 -25.89 -2.52 -3.54
CA VAL A 86 -27.12 -2.03 -2.91
C VAL A 86 -27.36 -0.60 -3.36
N THR A 87 -28.44 -0.38 -4.10
CA THR A 87 -28.81 0.95 -4.60
C THR A 87 -30.28 1.00 -5.04
N ASP A 88 -30.89 2.18 -4.98
CA ASP A 88 -32.19 2.46 -5.59
C ASP A 88 -32.05 2.94 -7.06
N TYR A 89 -30.81 3.16 -7.52
CA TYR A 89 -30.55 3.65 -8.87
C TYR A 89 -30.52 2.50 -9.87
N THR A 90 -31.13 2.72 -11.03
CA THR A 90 -30.94 1.87 -12.21
C THR A 90 -30.05 2.59 -13.22
N PRO A 91 -29.11 1.89 -13.92
CA PRO A 91 -28.32 2.50 -14.97
C PRO A 91 -29.20 3.21 -16.01
N ALA A 92 -28.89 4.47 -16.31
CA ALA A 92 -29.69 5.33 -17.18
C ALA A 92 -28.80 6.14 -18.13
N GLY A 93 -29.41 6.69 -19.19
CA GLY A 93 -28.68 7.38 -20.26
C GLY A 93 -27.70 6.44 -20.95
N ASP A 94 -26.44 6.85 -21.08
CA ASP A 94 -25.39 6.06 -21.73
C ASP A 94 -24.72 5.03 -20.81
N GLN A 95 -25.07 5.01 -19.51
CA GLN A 95 -24.46 4.09 -18.55
C GLN A 95 -24.66 2.60 -18.90
N PRO A 96 -25.85 2.11 -19.34
CA PRO A 96 -26.03 0.71 -19.67
C PRO A 96 -25.06 0.22 -20.75
N THR A 97 -24.86 1.01 -21.81
CA THR A 97 -23.94 0.71 -22.90
C THR A 97 -22.49 0.75 -22.40
N ALA A 98 -22.09 1.81 -21.70
CA ALA A 98 -20.74 1.92 -21.16
C ALA A 98 -20.37 0.77 -20.20
N ILE A 99 -21.31 0.32 -19.37
CA ILE A 99 -21.11 -0.83 -18.48
C ILE A 99 -20.93 -2.11 -19.31
N ALA A 100 -21.77 -2.33 -20.32
CA ALA A 100 -21.69 -3.51 -21.18
C ALA A 100 -20.34 -3.59 -21.91
N ASP A 101 -19.91 -2.50 -22.54
CA ASP A 101 -18.65 -2.40 -23.27
C ASP A 101 -17.46 -2.69 -22.36
N ILE A 102 -17.44 -2.11 -21.15
CA ILE A 102 -16.34 -2.33 -20.19
C ILE A 102 -16.28 -3.79 -19.74
N VAL A 103 -17.44 -4.38 -19.41
CA VAL A 103 -17.53 -5.78 -18.97
C VAL A 103 -17.12 -6.74 -20.08
N GLU A 104 -17.51 -6.46 -21.32
CA GLU A 104 -17.11 -7.22 -22.50
C GLU A 104 -15.59 -7.14 -22.71
N GLY A 105 -15.01 -5.94 -22.72
CA GLY A 105 -13.57 -5.76 -22.87
C GLY A 105 -12.77 -6.51 -21.79
N ILE A 106 -13.24 -6.46 -20.53
CA ILE A 106 -12.62 -7.22 -19.44
C ILE A 106 -12.68 -8.73 -19.69
N SER A 107 -13.81 -9.23 -20.19
CA SER A 107 -14.01 -10.65 -20.50
C SER A 107 -13.17 -11.12 -21.69
N ASN A 108 -12.93 -10.22 -22.65
CA ASN A 108 -12.06 -10.44 -23.81
C ASN A 108 -10.56 -10.37 -23.46
N GLY A 109 -10.21 -10.05 -22.21
CA GLY A 109 -8.82 -9.98 -21.75
C GLY A 109 -8.11 -8.66 -22.06
N GLU A 110 -8.86 -7.60 -22.38
CA GLU A 110 -8.29 -6.27 -22.57
C GLU A 110 -7.67 -5.74 -21.28
N THR A 111 -6.43 -5.24 -21.38
CA THR A 111 -5.68 -4.73 -20.22
C THR A 111 -5.93 -3.26 -19.93
N ASP A 112 -6.23 -2.47 -20.95
CA ASP A 112 -6.33 -1.02 -20.87
C ASP A 112 -7.63 -0.53 -21.55
N GLN A 113 -8.48 0.15 -20.78
CA GLN A 113 -9.75 0.70 -21.27
C GLN A 113 -9.95 2.12 -20.72
N VAL A 114 -10.66 2.98 -21.46
CA VAL A 114 -10.86 4.40 -21.09
C VAL A 114 -12.34 4.74 -21.10
N LEU A 115 -12.91 5.04 -19.92
CA LEU A 115 -14.25 5.58 -19.78
C LEU A 115 -14.24 7.10 -19.96
N LEU A 116 -14.63 7.58 -21.14
CA LEU A 116 -14.79 9.01 -21.44
C LEU A 116 -16.12 9.55 -20.91
N GLY A 117 -16.22 9.73 -19.60
CA GLY A 117 -17.44 10.23 -18.95
C GLY A 117 -17.39 11.74 -18.62
N VAL A 118 -18.39 12.50 -19.07
CA VAL A 118 -18.58 13.91 -18.68
C VAL A 118 -18.79 14.06 -17.16
N THR A 119 -18.54 15.25 -16.61
CA THR A 119 -18.81 15.52 -15.19
C THR A 119 -20.31 15.37 -14.89
N GLY A 120 -20.65 14.73 -13.76
CA GLY A 120 -22.05 14.50 -13.37
C GLY A 120 -22.72 13.28 -14.03
N SER A 121 -22.08 12.58 -14.97
CA SER A 121 -22.64 11.39 -15.64
C SER A 121 -22.74 10.12 -14.77
N GLY A 122 -22.37 10.18 -13.49
CA GLY A 122 -22.40 9.00 -12.61
C GLY A 122 -21.28 7.98 -12.88
N LYS A 123 -20.05 8.45 -13.12
CA LYS A 123 -18.88 7.59 -13.38
C LYS A 123 -18.64 6.57 -12.26
N THR A 124 -18.76 6.97 -10.98
CA THR A 124 -18.59 6.04 -9.86
C THR A 124 -19.60 4.90 -9.93
N PHE A 125 -20.87 5.21 -10.20
CA PHE A 125 -21.92 4.20 -10.31
C PHE A 125 -21.70 3.26 -11.49
N THR A 126 -21.23 3.78 -12.62
CA THR A 126 -20.82 2.98 -13.78
C THR A 126 -19.73 1.97 -13.39
N VAL A 127 -18.68 2.42 -12.69
CA VAL A 127 -17.59 1.55 -12.22
C VAL A 127 -18.07 0.56 -11.15
N ALA A 128 -18.97 0.96 -10.24
CA ALA A 128 -19.56 0.08 -9.25
C ALA A 128 -20.35 -1.07 -9.92
N GLN A 129 -21.14 -0.77 -10.95
CA GLN A 129 -21.82 -1.78 -11.76
C GLN A 129 -20.85 -2.72 -12.45
N THR A 130 -19.75 -2.20 -13.00
CA THR A 130 -18.68 -3.04 -13.58
C THR A 130 -18.07 -3.99 -12.56
N ILE A 131 -17.73 -3.51 -11.35
CA ILE A 131 -17.16 -4.35 -10.29
C ILE A 131 -18.14 -5.46 -9.90
N MET A 132 -19.42 -5.10 -9.69
CA MET A 132 -20.47 -6.07 -9.38
C MET A 132 -20.67 -7.11 -10.49
N ARG A 133 -20.60 -6.74 -11.77
CA ARG A 133 -20.79 -7.69 -12.87
C ARG A 133 -19.59 -8.60 -13.11
N THR A 134 -18.39 -8.07 -12.92
CA THR A 134 -17.15 -8.83 -13.13
C THR A 134 -16.76 -9.68 -11.93
N GLN A 135 -17.26 -9.36 -10.73
CA GLN A 135 -16.95 -10.06 -9.48
C GLN A 135 -15.44 -10.14 -9.19
N ARG A 136 -14.69 -9.10 -9.56
CA ARG A 136 -13.23 -9.02 -9.40
C ARG A 136 -12.86 -8.02 -8.29
N PRO A 137 -11.91 -8.35 -7.40
CA PRO A 137 -11.35 -7.36 -6.48
C PRO A 137 -10.82 -6.15 -7.25
N ALA A 138 -11.05 -4.95 -6.72
CA ALA A 138 -10.74 -3.70 -7.42
C ALA A 138 -9.84 -2.78 -6.59
N LEU A 139 -8.88 -2.14 -7.26
CA LEU A 139 -8.05 -1.06 -6.71
C LEU A 139 -8.41 0.23 -7.45
N ILE A 140 -8.89 1.22 -6.71
CA ILE A 140 -9.31 2.52 -7.23
C ILE A 140 -8.28 3.55 -6.81
N LEU A 141 -7.57 4.11 -7.79
CA LEU A 141 -6.52 5.10 -7.56
C LEU A 141 -7.07 6.52 -7.67
N ALA A 142 -6.98 7.26 -6.58
CA ALA A 142 -7.32 8.68 -6.52
C ALA A 142 -6.04 9.54 -6.44
N PRO A 143 -5.98 10.68 -7.14
CA PRO A 143 -4.81 11.55 -7.18
C PRO A 143 -4.59 12.33 -5.87
N ASN A 144 -5.60 12.42 -5.00
CA ASN A 144 -5.50 13.13 -3.72
C ASN A 144 -6.40 12.49 -2.65
N LYS A 145 -6.12 12.80 -1.37
CA LYS A 145 -6.84 12.24 -0.22
C LYS A 145 -8.32 12.64 -0.19
N THR A 146 -8.67 13.85 -0.65
CA THR A 146 -10.06 14.34 -0.64
C THR A 146 -10.96 13.51 -1.56
N LEU A 147 -10.54 13.31 -2.81
CA LEU A 147 -11.27 12.49 -3.76
C LEU A 147 -11.25 11.01 -3.35
N ALA A 148 -10.15 10.53 -2.77
CA ALA A 148 -10.09 9.18 -2.21
C ALA A 148 -11.15 8.97 -1.12
N ALA A 149 -11.31 9.92 -0.20
CA ALA A 149 -12.31 9.85 0.87
C ALA A 149 -13.75 9.91 0.32
N GLN A 150 -14.01 10.75 -0.69
CA GLN A 150 -15.30 10.81 -1.37
C GLN A 150 -15.67 9.47 -2.02
N LEU A 151 -14.75 8.92 -2.83
CA LEU A 151 -14.94 7.63 -3.48
C LEU A 151 -15.11 6.51 -2.45
N TYR A 152 -14.32 6.50 -1.37
CA TYR A 152 -14.47 5.53 -0.29
C TYR A 152 -15.89 5.57 0.31
N GLY A 153 -16.43 6.77 0.58
CA GLY A 153 -17.80 6.94 1.06
C GLY A 153 -18.85 6.44 0.06
N GLU A 154 -18.71 6.79 -1.22
CA GLU A 154 -19.61 6.35 -2.29
C GLU A 154 -19.60 4.81 -2.43
N PHE A 155 -18.42 4.19 -2.48
CA PHE A 155 -18.30 2.74 -2.59
C PHE A 155 -18.80 2.02 -1.33
N LYS A 156 -18.57 2.56 -0.12
CA LYS A 156 -19.16 2.01 1.11
C LYS A 156 -20.67 2.03 1.08
N HIS A 157 -21.28 3.08 0.54
CA HIS A 157 -22.72 3.18 0.38
C HIS A 157 -23.24 2.17 -0.66
N PHE A 158 -22.53 1.99 -1.78
CA PHE A 158 -22.88 1.04 -2.83
C PHE A 158 -22.69 -0.44 -2.42
N PHE A 159 -21.70 -0.74 -1.58
CA PHE A 159 -21.33 -2.10 -1.19
C PHE A 159 -21.26 -2.24 0.35
N PRO A 160 -22.38 -2.06 1.06
CA PRO A 160 -22.39 -2.07 2.53
C PRO A 160 -22.08 -3.45 3.13
N GLU A 161 -22.25 -4.52 2.36
CA GLU A 161 -22.02 -5.91 2.79
C GLU A 161 -20.63 -6.46 2.39
N ASN A 162 -19.86 -5.69 1.61
CA ASN A 162 -18.55 -6.10 1.10
C ASN A 162 -17.40 -5.29 1.74
N ALA A 163 -16.17 -5.76 1.56
CA ALA A 163 -14.98 -5.13 2.11
C ALA A 163 -14.52 -3.94 1.25
N VAL A 164 -15.13 -2.78 1.49
CA VAL A 164 -14.63 -1.50 0.95
C VAL A 164 -13.61 -0.92 1.92
N GLU A 165 -12.39 -0.70 1.45
CA GLU A 165 -11.23 -0.39 2.28
C GLU A 165 -10.53 0.88 1.81
N TYR A 166 -9.77 1.52 2.71
CA TYR A 166 -9.12 2.80 2.46
C TYR A 166 -7.61 2.70 2.66
N PHE A 167 -6.83 3.04 1.64
CA PHE A 167 -5.38 2.90 1.65
C PHE A 167 -4.65 4.15 1.16
N VAL A 168 -4.40 5.08 2.08
CA VAL A 168 -3.64 6.31 1.82
C VAL A 168 -2.45 6.43 2.76
N SER A 169 -1.63 7.47 2.58
CA SER A 169 -0.58 7.80 3.55
C SER A 169 -1.22 8.06 4.91
N TYR A 170 -0.80 7.25 5.88
CA TYR A 170 -1.06 7.41 7.32
C TYR A 170 -0.31 8.56 7.99
N TYR A 171 0.48 9.35 7.27
CA TYR A 171 1.08 10.55 7.85
C TYR A 171 0.11 11.73 7.70
N ASP A 172 -0.15 12.41 8.82
CA ASP A 172 -0.79 13.74 8.84
C ASP A 172 0.22 14.81 8.44
N TYR A 173 1.44 14.69 8.97
CA TYR A 173 2.60 15.50 8.59
C TYR A 173 3.78 14.59 8.26
N TYR A 174 4.49 14.90 7.18
CA TYR A 174 5.70 14.17 6.78
C TYR A 174 6.71 15.11 6.13
N GLN A 175 7.86 15.23 6.78
CA GLN A 175 9.05 15.87 6.26
C GLN A 175 10.08 14.76 5.96
N PRO A 176 10.47 14.57 4.69
CA PRO A 176 11.52 13.62 4.37
C PRO A 176 12.87 14.11 4.89
N GLU A 177 13.74 13.16 5.21
CA GLU A 177 15.16 13.45 5.39
C GLU A 177 15.73 14.00 4.08
N ALA A 178 16.43 15.13 4.15
CA ALA A 178 17.04 15.74 2.98
C ALA A 178 18.31 16.51 3.34
N TYR A 179 19.23 16.59 2.40
CA TYR A 179 20.38 17.48 2.47
C TYR A 179 20.31 18.48 1.33
N VAL A 180 20.40 19.77 1.63
CA VAL A 180 20.34 20.89 0.67
C VAL A 180 21.76 21.44 0.46
N PRO A 181 22.46 21.07 -0.64
CA PRO A 181 23.88 21.41 -0.80
C PRO A 181 24.13 22.91 -0.91
N ARG A 182 23.19 23.68 -1.46
CA ARG A 182 23.34 25.13 -1.67
C ARG A 182 23.47 25.90 -0.35
N THR A 183 22.80 25.44 0.69
CA THR A 183 22.76 26.08 2.01
C THR A 183 23.49 25.26 3.07
N ASP A 184 24.14 24.16 2.67
CA ASP A 184 24.75 23.17 3.55
C ASP A 184 23.83 22.78 4.73
N THR A 185 22.55 22.57 4.43
CA THR A 185 21.53 22.34 5.46
C THR A 185 21.09 20.88 5.42
N TYR A 186 21.24 20.19 6.54
CA TYR A 186 20.61 18.90 6.77
C TYR A 186 19.23 19.11 7.40
N ILE A 187 18.23 18.45 6.83
CA ILE A 187 16.84 18.47 7.25
C ILE A 187 16.52 17.07 7.75
N GLU A 188 16.28 16.96 9.05
CA GLU A 188 15.90 15.70 9.67
C GLU A 188 14.51 15.25 9.23
N LYS A 189 14.31 13.94 9.22
CA LYS A 189 12.99 13.34 9.06
C LYS A 189 12.13 13.69 10.26
N GLU A 190 10.96 14.27 10.01
CA GLU A 190 9.94 14.50 11.01
C GLU A 190 8.61 13.99 10.48
N SER A 191 7.82 13.31 11.32
CA SER A 191 6.54 12.76 10.88
C SER A 191 5.56 12.58 12.03
N THR A 192 4.28 12.77 11.74
CA THR A 192 3.17 12.48 12.65
C THR A 192 2.27 11.45 12.00
N ILE A 193 2.00 10.35 12.70
CA ILE A 193 1.16 9.25 12.23
C ILE A 193 -0.28 9.46 12.69
N ASN A 194 -1.20 9.22 11.78
CA ASN A 194 -2.63 9.14 12.01
C ASN A 194 -3.03 7.69 12.27
N GLU A 195 -3.32 7.37 13.53
CA GLU A 195 -3.66 6.01 13.98
C GLU A 195 -4.93 5.46 13.31
N GLN A 196 -5.89 6.32 12.96
CA GLN A 196 -7.12 5.89 12.28
C GLN A 196 -6.82 5.43 10.86
N ILE A 197 -5.98 6.17 10.13
CA ILE A 197 -5.57 5.79 8.78
C ILE A 197 -4.67 4.56 8.80
N ASP A 198 -3.76 4.45 9.77
CA ASP A 198 -2.93 3.26 9.96
C ASP A 198 -3.78 1.99 10.14
N ARG A 199 -4.79 2.06 11.01
CA ARG A 199 -5.80 0.99 11.18
C ARG A 199 -6.49 0.65 9.86
N MET A 200 -6.95 1.64 9.10
CA MET A 200 -7.62 1.40 7.82
C MET A 200 -6.69 0.72 6.80
N ARG A 201 -5.38 1.02 6.82
CA ARG A 201 -4.39 0.32 6.00
C ARG A 201 -4.23 -1.13 6.41
N HIS A 202 -4.22 -1.42 7.72
CA HIS A 202 -4.21 -2.78 8.23
C HIS A 202 -5.46 -3.56 7.78
N SER A 203 -6.64 -2.95 7.94
CA SER A 203 -7.93 -3.49 7.45
C SER A 203 -7.86 -3.82 5.96
N ALA A 204 -7.36 -2.89 5.13
CA ALA A 204 -7.24 -3.09 3.68
C ALA A 204 -6.36 -4.30 3.31
N THR A 205 -5.18 -4.42 3.92
CA THR A 205 -4.26 -5.53 3.63
C THR A 205 -4.80 -6.87 4.11
N GLN A 206 -5.53 -6.89 5.23
CA GLN A 206 -6.11 -8.11 5.77
C GLN A 206 -7.33 -8.56 4.99
N ALA A 207 -8.20 -7.63 4.59
CA ALA A 207 -9.34 -7.93 3.73
C ALA A 207 -8.90 -8.66 2.45
N LEU A 208 -7.79 -8.25 1.82
CA LEU A 208 -7.23 -8.96 0.65
C LEU A 208 -6.80 -10.41 0.94
N MET A 209 -6.41 -10.70 2.17
CA MET A 209 -5.98 -12.02 2.61
C MET A 209 -7.15 -12.90 3.07
N GLU A 210 -8.25 -12.31 3.50
CA GLU A 210 -9.40 -13.04 4.07
C GLU A 210 -10.58 -13.16 3.11
N ARG A 211 -10.71 -12.27 2.13
CA ARG A 211 -11.92 -12.10 1.31
C ARG A 211 -11.62 -11.93 -0.18
N ASP A 212 -12.59 -12.26 -1.02
CA ASP A 212 -12.54 -12.03 -2.47
C ASP A 212 -13.26 -10.74 -2.90
N ASP A 213 -14.25 -10.31 -2.13
CA ASP A 213 -15.09 -9.14 -2.38
C ASP A 213 -14.48 -7.85 -1.81
N VAL A 214 -13.26 -7.52 -2.25
CA VAL A 214 -12.50 -6.36 -1.73
C VAL A 214 -12.40 -5.23 -2.77
N ILE A 215 -12.79 -4.03 -2.37
CA ILE A 215 -12.54 -2.78 -3.11
C ILE A 215 -11.62 -1.91 -2.25
N ILE A 216 -10.44 -1.57 -2.76
CA ILE A 216 -9.52 -0.64 -2.07
C ILE A 216 -9.54 0.70 -2.79
N VAL A 217 -9.93 1.76 -2.09
CA VAL A 217 -9.72 3.13 -2.55
C VAL A 217 -8.39 3.63 -2.01
N ALA A 218 -7.44 3.92 -2.90
CA ALA A 218 -6.07 4.23 -2.54
C ALA A 218 -5.56 5.52 -3.18
N SER A 219 -4.56 6.11 -2.53
CA SER A 219 -3.70 7.12 -3.17
C SER A 219 -2.47 6.45 -3.79
N VAL A 220 -1.53 7.26 -4.30
CA VAL A 220 -0.19 6.79 -4.69
C VAL A 220 0.56 6.05 -3.57
N SER A 221 0.06 6.03 -2.33
CA SER A 221 0.62 5.16 -1.29
C SER A 221 0.64 3.68 -1.67
N CYS A 222 -0.22 3.20 -2.58
CA CYS A 222 -0.25 1.79 -2.99
C CYS A 222 0.96 1.36 -3.83
N ILE A 223 1.77 2.29 -4.34
CA ILE A 223 3.01 1.99 -5.06
C ILE A 223 4.26 2.12 -4.17
N TYR A 224 4.09 2.50 -2.90
CA TYR A 224 5.18 2.52 -1.93
C TYR A 224 5.40 1.13 -1.33
N GLY A 225 6.65 0.87 -0.95
CA GLY A 225 7.05 -0.42 -0.40
C GLY A 225 6.31 -0.77 0.88
N ILE A 226 5.88 -2.02 0.95
CA ILE A 226 5.30 -2.66 2.13
C ILE A 226 6.02 -4.02 2.32
N GLY A 227 5.92 -4.64 3.50
CA GLY A 227 6.50 -5.97 3.72
C GLY A 227 5.97 -7.01 2.73
N SER A 228 6.75 -8.06 2.51
CA SER A 228 6.39 -9.09 1.53
C SER A 228 5.13 -9.85 1.97
N VAL A 229 4.36 -10.34 1.00
CA VAL A 229 3.12 -11.09 1.27
C VAL A 229 3.44 -12.39 2.02
N GLU A 230 4.56 -13.04 1.70
CA GLU A 230 5.02 -14.25 2.37
C GLU A 230 5.35 -13.96 3.83
N GLY A 231 6.09 -12.88 4.10
CA GLY A 231 6.42 -12.45 5.46
C GLY A 231 5.17 -12.10 6.26
N TYR A 232 4.22 -11.39 5.64
CA TYR A 232 2.96 -11.03 6.28
C TYR A 232 2.05 -12.25 6.53
N SER A 233 1.98 -13.18 5.58
CA SER A 233 1.16 -14.39 5.67
C SER A 233 1.75 -15.45 6.60
N ALA A 234 3.07 -15.51 6.73
CA ALA A 234 3.76 -16.40 7.67
C ALA A 234 3.67 -15.89 9.13
N MET A 235 3.42 -14.59 9.30
CA MET A 235 3.28 -13.93 10.61
C MET A 235 1.79 -13.81 10.98
N ILE A 236 1.14 -14.98 11.05
CA ILE A 236 -0.24 -15.13 11.54
C ILE A 236 -0.26 -16.08 12.73
N ILE A 237 -1.18 -15.86 13.66
CA ILE A 237 -1.51 -16.83 14.70
C ILE A 237 -2.99 -17.14 14.55
N ASP A 238 -3.27 -18.40 14.24
CA ASP A 238 -4.61 -18.96 14.25
C ASP A 238 -4.91 -19.47 15.66
N VAL A 239 -6.09 -19.11 16.17
CA VAL A 239 -6.51 -19.46 17.53
C VAL A 239 -7.89 -20.10 17.45
N HIS A 240 -7.97 -21.39 17.76
CA HIS A 240 -9.23 -22.13 17.74
C HIS A 240 -9.75 -22.42 19.14
N GLN A 241 -11.07 -22.33 19.32
CA GLN A 241 -11.71 -22.83 20.52
C GLN A 241 -11.45 -24.34 20.66
N GLY A 242 -11.01 -24.77 21.84
CA GLY A 242 -10.67 -26.16 22.16
C GLY A 242 -9.22 -26.57 21.87
N GLU A 243 -8.44 -25.73 21.21
CA GLU A 243 -7.02 -25.98 20.94
C GLU A 243 -6.18 -25.92 22.23
N SER A 244 -5.13 -26.74 22.28
CA SER A 244 -4.16 -26.73 23.37
C SER A 244 -3.03 -25.75 23.06
N ILE A 245 -2.91 -24.68 23.83
CA ILE A 245 -1.81 -23.71 23.75
C ILE A 245 -1.36 -23.30 25.16
N ASP A 246 -0.05 -23.27 25.37
CA ASP A 246 0.52 -22.69 26.59
C ASP A 246 0.38 -21.16 26.57
N GLN A 247 -0.07 -20.57 27.68
CA GLN A 247 -0.29 -19.12 27.75
C GLN A 247 1.00 -18.36 27.43
N ARG A 248 2.16 -18.77 27.95
CA ARG A 248 3.43 -18.06 27.73
C ARG A 248 3.87 -18.17 26.28
N GLU A 249 3.66 -19.32 25.64
CA GLU A 249 3.89 -19.49 24.21
C GLU A 249 3.02 -18.52 23.39
N MET A 250 1.73 -18.41 23.72
CA MET A 250 0.83 -17.44 23.08
C MET A 250 1.35 -16.01 23.20
N LEU A 251 1.80 -15.60 24.39
CA LEU A 251 2.35 -14.25 24.59
C LEU A 251 3.64 -14.02 23.78
N GLN A 252 4.51 -15.03 23.69
CA GLN A 252 5.74 -14.95 22.88
C GLN A 252 5.41 -14.76 21.40
N LYS A 253 4.42 -15.50 20.88
CA LYS A 253 3.96 -15.34 19.49
C LYS A 253 3.37 -13.94 19.26
N LEU A 254 2.57 -13.41 20.18
CA LEU A 254 2.04 -12.03 20.09
C LEU A 254 3.15 -10.97 20.03
N VAL A 255 4.20 -11.12 20.84
CA VAL A 255 5.37 -10.22 20.80
C VAL A 255 6.11 -10.34 19.47
N ALA A 256 6.24 -11.56 18.92
CA ALA A 256 6.83 -11.76 17.60
C ALA A 256 6.03 -11.03 16.50
N LEU A 257 4.70 -10.98 16.63
CA LEU A 257 3.79 -10.19 15.79
C LEU A 257 3.81 -8.68 16.04
N GLN A 258 4.76 -8.15 16.84
CA GLN A 258 4.90 -6.74 17.18
C GLN A 258 3.77 -6.15 18.06
N TYR A 259 3.02 -7.00 18.77
CA TYR A 259 2.12 -6.49 19.80
C TYR A 259 2.89 -6.15 21.08
N LYS A 260 2.47 -5.07 21.74
CA LYS A 260 3.06 -4.63 23.00
C LYS A 260 2.22 -5.09 24.17
N ARG A 261 2.84 -5.66 25.21
CA ARG A 261 2.13 -5.94 26.46
C ARG A 261 1.85 -4.62 27.20
N ASN A 262 0.59 -4.33 27.51
CA ASN A 262 0.22 -3.14 28.27
C ASN A 262 -1.01 -3.39 29.16
N GLU A 263 -0.79 -3.50 30.47
CA GLU A 263 -1.86 -3.75 31.44
C GLU A 263 -2.70 -2.48 31.74
N GLN A 264 -2.08 -1.30 31.65
CA GLN A 264 -2.68 -0.02 32.07
C GLN A 264 -3.45 0.66 30.93
N SER A 265 -2.85 0.73 29.75
CA SER A 265 -3.44 1.35 28.57
C SER A 265 -3.70 0.30 27.50
N PHE A 266 -4.94 -0.16 27.43
CA PHE A 266 -5.36 -1.17 26.46
C PHE A 266 -5.82 -0.51 25.16
N THR A 267 -4.86 -0.29 24.28
CA THR A 267 -5.06 0.33 22.97
C THR A 267 -4.73 -0.63 21.84
N ARG A 268 -5.09 -0.25 20.61
CA ARG A 268 -4.78 -1.01 19.38
C ARG A 268 -3.31 -1.43 19.31
N GLY A 269 -3.06 -2.67 18.91
CA GLY A 269 -1.71 -3.23 18.83
C GLY A 269 -1.11 -3.62 20.18
N THR A 270 -1.94 -3.73 21.22
CA THR A 270 -1.51 -4.20 22.54
C THR A 270 -2.24 -5.46 22.96
N PHE A 271 -1.68 -6.16 23.94
CA PHE A 271 -2.34 -7.23 24.66
C PHE A 271 -2.11 -7.09 26.16
N ARG A 272 -2.98 -7.71 26.97
CA ARG A 272 -2.87 -7.74 28.42
C ARG A 272 -3.33 -9.08 29.00
N VAL A 273 -2.92 -9.38 30.23
CA VAL A 273 -3.19 -10.69 30.85
C VAL A 273 -3.92 -10.49 32.17
N ARG A 274 -5.09 -11.11 32.31
CA ARG A 274 -5.92 -11.09 33.52
C ARG A 274 -6.17 -12.52 33.98
N GLY A 275 -5.30 -13.02 34.86
CA GLY A 275 -5.34 -14.43 35.28
C GLY A 275 -5.19 -15.37 34.08
N ASP A 276 -6.21 -16.18 33.83
CA ASP A 276 -6.23 -17.14 32.73
C ASP A 276 -6.79 -16.56 31.42
N THR A 277 -7.11 -15.27 31.39
CA THR A 277 -7.55 -14.57 30.17
C THR A 277 -6.45 -13.73 29.55
N VAL A 278 -6.30 -13.84 28.24
CA VAL A 278 -5.48 -12.97 27.40
C VAL A 278 -6.41 -12.09 26.58
N GLU A 279 -6.33 -10.78 26.77
CA GLU A 279 -7.07 -9.80 25.96
C GLU A 279 -6.15 -9.17 24.94
N ILE A 280 -6.60 -9.11 23.68
CA ILE A 280 -5.81 -8.70 22.52
C ILE A 280 -6.60 -7.66 21.76
N PHE A 281 -6.01 -6.49 21.53
CA PHE A 281 -6.60 -5.45 20.70
C PHE A 281 -5.94 -5.49 19.31
N PRO A 282 -6.59 -6.10 18.30
CA PRO A 282 -6.00 -6.30 16.99
C PRO A 282 -5.81 -4.98 16.22
N SER A 283 -4.84 -4.95 15.30
CA SER A 283 -4.43 -3.74 14.57
C SER A 283 -5.45 -3.15 13.59
N HIS A 284 -6.50 -3.89 13.24
CA HIS A 284 -7.50 -3.52 12.22
C HIS A 284 -8.86 -3.11 12.79
N TYR A 285 -9.17 -3.45 14.03
CA TYR A 285 -10.44 -3.07 14.66
C TYR A 285 -10.42 -1.63 15.17
N GLU A 286 -11.58 -0.98 15.17
CA GLU A 286 -11.79 0.34 15.76
C GLU A 286 -12.07 0.24 17.26
N ASP A 287 -13.04 -0.61 17.58
CA ASP A 287 -13.84 -0.57 18.80
C ASP A 287 -14.13 -1.98 19.33
N ALA A 288 -13.41 -2.99 18.84
CA ALA A 288 -13.53 -4.36 19.28
C ALA A 288 -12.16 -4.94 19.63
N ALA A 289 -12.14 -5.82 20.63
CA ALA A 289 -10.99 -6.59 21.05
C ALA A 289 -11.41 -8.04 21.30
N TRP A 290 -10.43 -8.94 21.33
CA TRP A 290 -10.66 -10.36 21.63
C TRP A 290 -10.23 -10.68 23.04
N ARG A 291 -11.06 -11.44 23.75
CA ARG A 291 -10.75 -12.07 25.03
C ARG A 291 -10.67 -13.57 24.81
N VAL A 292 -9.49 -14.12 25.00
CA VAL A 292 -9.22 -15.55 24.93
C VAL A 292 -9.09 -16.08 26.35
N SER A 293 -10.05 -16.91 26.78
CA SER A 293 -10.04 -17.57 28.08
C SER A 293 -9.37 -18.93 27.97
N LEU A 294 -8.40 -19.20 28.82
CA LEU A 294 -7.74 -20.48 28.93
C LEU A 294 -8.22 -21.23 30.19
N PHE A 295 -8.30 -22.55 30.10
CA PHE A 295 -8.43 -23.45 31.24
C PHE A 295 -7.21 -24.37 31.26
N GLY A 296 -6.23 -24.07 32.12
CA GLY A 296 -4.90 -24.65 32.02
C GLY A 296 -4.25 -24.28 30.70
N ASN A 297 -4.00 -25.27 29.84
CA ASN A 297 -3.40 -25.08 28.51
C ASN A 297 -4.41 -25.24 27.36
N GLN A 298 -5.71 -25.13 27.62
CA GLN A 298 -6.74 -25.26 26.59
C GLN A 298 -7.51 -23.95 26.42
N ILE A 299 -7.77 -23.53 25.19
CA ILE A 299 -8.64 -22.39 24.90
C ILE A 299 -10.08 -22.80 25.13
N GLU A 300 -10.70 -22.30 26.19
CA GLU A 300 -12.08 -22.59 26.53
C GLU A 300 -13.05 -21.73 25.72
N LYS A 301 -12.74 -20.44 25.57
CA LYS A 301 -13.66 -19.46 25.01
C LYS A 301 -12.93 -18.32 24.31
N ILE A 302 -13.47 -17.87 23.18
CA ILE A 302 -13.03 -16.66 22.49
C ILE A 302 -14.22 -15.72 22.36
N VAL A 303 -14.07 -14.51 22.90
CA VAL A 303 -15.14 -13.51 22.95
C VAL A 303 -14.66 -12.21 22.33
N GLU A 304 -15.47 -11.64 21.46
CA GLU A 304 -15.31 -10.28 20.97
C GLU A 304 -16.05 -9.31 21.90
N PHE A 305 -15.38 -8.24 22.33
CA PHE A 305 -15.93 -7.28 23.28
C PHE A 305 -15.45 -5.86 22.98
N ASP A 306 -16.24 -4.88 23.44
CA ASP A 306 -15.89 -3.46 23.37
C ASP A 306 -14.84 -3.15 24.45
N PRO A 307 -13.63 -2.67 24.10
CA PRO A 307 -12.55 -2.41 25.04
C PRO A 307 -12.80 -1.21 25.97
N LEU A 308 -13.71 -0.30 25.60
CA LEU A 308 -14.11 0.87 26.40
C LEU A 308 -15.19 0.51 27.41
N THR A 309 -16.24 -0.18 26.98
CA THR A 309 -17.39 -0.52 27.85
C THR A 309 -17.29 -1.88 28.53
N GLY A 310 -16.43 -2.78 28.01
CA GLY A 310 -16.32 -4.17 28.45
C GLY A 310 -17.46 -5.07 27.99
N LYS A 311 -18.43 -4.54 27.24
CA LYS A 311 -19.61 -5.28 26.80
C LYS A 311 -19.23 -6.33 25.77
N THR A 312 -19.72 -7.55 25.96
CA THR A 312 -19.57 -8.63 24.98
C THR A 312 -20.40 -8.33 23.73
N ILE A 313 -19.74 -8.41 22.57
CA ILE A 313 -20.34 -8.22 21.25
C ILE A 313 -20.79 -9.58 20.70
N GLY A 314 -19.94 -10.60 20.81
CA GLY A 314 -20.25 -11.95 20.32
C GLY A 314 -19.18 -12.98 20.66
N GLU A 315 -19.51 -14.25 20.44
CA GLU A 315 -18.56 -15.35 20.61
C GLU A 315 -18.00 -15.77 19.26
N ARG A 316 -16.72 -16.16 19.25
CA ARG A 316 -16.01 -16.64 18.06
C ARG A 316 -15.50 -18.05 18.33
N LYS A 317 -15.58 -18.92 17.33
CA LYS A 317 -14.96 -20.26 17.39
C LYS A 317 -13.50 -20.24 16.96
N PHE A 318 -13.14 -19.22 16.20
CA PHE A 318 -11.86 -19.08 15.55
C PHE A 318 -11.56 -17.59 15.34
N ILE A 319 -10.30 -17.20 15.57
CA ILE A 319 -9.76 -15.89 15.20
C ILE A 319 -8.38 -16.07 14.57
N ARG A 320 -8.03 -15.16 13.64
CA ARG A 320 -6.71 -15.05 13.05
C ARG A 320 -6.08 -13.72 13.45
N ILE A 321 -4.91 -13.78 14.05
CA ILE A 321 -4.17 -12.60 14.52
C ILE A 321 -3.05 -12.33 13.54
N TYR A 322 -3.09 -11.16 12.90
CA TYR A 322 -2.04 -10.68 12.00
C TYR A 322 -1.02 -9.81 12.73
N ALA A 323 0.16 -9.68 12.14
CA ALA A 323 1.18 -8.72 12.56
C ALA A 323 0.64 -7.29 12.74
N ASN A 324 1.07 -6.66 13.83
CA ASN A 324 0.79 -5.27 14.19
C ASN A 324 1.68 -4.25 13.44
N SER A 325 2.30 -4.68 12.34
CA SER A 325 3.09 -3.84 11.46
C SER A 325 3.10 -4.45 10.07
N HIS A 326 3.11 -3.60 9.05
CA HIS A 326 3.34 -4.04 7.67
C HIS A 326 4.81 -4.32 7.35
N HIS A 327 5.73 -3.98 8.25
CA HIS A 327 7.18 -4.14 8.09
C HIS A 327 7.74 -5.04 9.18
N VAL A 328 7.29 -6.29 9.21
CA VAL A 328 7.84 -7.30 10.13
C VAL A 328 8.93 -8.09 9.44
N THR A 329 10.13 -8.05 10.01
CA THR A 329 11.30 -8.77 9.51
C THR A 329 11.74 -9.81 10.54
N PRO A 330 11.86 -11.10 10.17
CA PRO A 330 12.35 -12.13 11.08
C PRO A 330 13.75 -11.81 11.61
N ARG A 331 14.03 -12.20 12.86
CA ARG A 331 15.32 -11.90 13.52
C ARG A 331 16.53 -12.43 12.74
N ALA A 332 16.43 -13.61 12.15
CA ALA A 332 17.49 -14.20 11.33
C ALA A 332 17.86 -13.30 10.13
N THR A 333 16.84 -12.77 9.44
CA THR A 333 17.00 -11.84 8.32
C THR A 333 17.68 -10.55 8.77
N THR A 334 17.25 -9.97 9.91
CA THR A 334 17.88 -8.77 10.48
C THR A 334 19.36 -8.98 10.81
N THR A 335 19.72 -10.13 11.42
CA THR A 335 21.12 -10.44 11.74
C THR A 335 21.97 -10.58 10.48
N GLY A 336 21.45 -11.23 9.43
CA GLY A 336 22.12 -11.30 8.12
C GLY A 336 22.32 -9.92 7.49
N ALA A 337 21.27 -9.10 7.50
CA ALA A 337 21.30 -7.75 6.95
C ALA A 337 22.34 -6.85 7.63
N ILE A 338 22.47 -6.91 8.96
CA ILE A 338 23.50 -6.15 9.71
C ILE A 338 24.91 -6.49 9.19
N LYS A 339 25.18 -7.76 8.87
CA LYS A 339 26.49 -8.17 8.34
C LYS A 339 26.73 -7.59 6.95
N MET A 340 25.71 -7.57 6.09
CA MET A 340 25.79 -6.98 4.76
C MET A 340 25.98 -5.46 4.82
N ILE A 341 25.21 -4.77 5.67
CA ILE A 341 25.31 -3.32 5.88
C ILE A 341 26.72 -2.93 6.35
N ARG A 342 27.31 -3.70 7.28
CA ARG A 342 28.70 -3.45 7.73
C ARG A 342 29.73 -3.60 6.60
N ASN A 343 29.53 -4.59 5.72
CA ASN A 343 30.42 -4.78 4.58
C ASN A 343 30.27 -3.64 3.56
N GLU A 344 29.04 -3.20 3.28
CA GLU A 344 28.76 -2.07 2.39
C GLU A 344 29.34 -0.76 2.97
N LEU A 345 29.15 -0.52 4.27
CA LEU A 345 29.72 0.62 4.98
C LEU A 345 31.24 0.64 4.85
N ALA A 346 31.93 -0.48 5.11
CA ALA A 346 33.38 -0.56 4.98
C ALA A 346 33.87 -0.23 3.56
N ALA A 347 33.20 -0.78 2.54
CA ALA A 347 33.51 -0.47 1.14
C ALA A 347 33.27 1.01 0.81
N ARG A 348 32.17 1.59 1.29
CA ARG A 348 31.81 2.98 1.04
C ARG A 348 32.77 3.96 1.72
N LEU A 349 33.20 3.66 2.94
CA LEU A 349 34.23 4.44 3.65
C LEU A 349 35.56 4.43 2.90
N GLN A 350 35.98 3.26 2.39
CA GLN A 350 37.20 3.17 1.58
C GLN A 350 37.10 4.01 0.30
N GLU A 351 35.96 3.98 -0.40
CA GLU A 351 35.72 4.81 -1.59
C GLU A 351 35.81 6.31 -1.27
N LEU A 352 35.12 6.76 -0.21
CA LEU A 352 35.09 8.17 0.18
C LEU A 352 36.47 8.67 0.63
N ASN A 353 37.18 7.90 1.45
CA ASN A 353 38.54 8.23 1.89
C ASN A 353 39.52 8.25 0.71
N GLY A 354 39.42 7.28 -0.21
CA GLY A 354 40.23 7.24 -1.42
C GLY A 354 39.98 8.43 -2.37
N ALA A 355 38.76 8.98 -2.35
CA ALA A 355 38.39 10.18 -3.10
C ALA A 355 38.66 11.51 -2.35
N GLY A 356 39.27 11.47 -1.15
CA GLY A 356 39.54 12.65 -0.32
C GLY A 356 38.31 13.29 0.33
N ARG A 357 37.17 12.59 0.37
CA ARG A 357 35.89 13.03 0.93
C ARG A 357 35.75 12.65 2.41
N PHE A 358 36.70 13.13 3.22
CA PHE A 358 36.83 12.73 4.63
C PHE A 358 35.65 13.17 5.49
N LEU A 359 35.03 14.32 5.21
CA LEU A 359 33.87 14.80 5.97
C LEU A 359 32.65 13.91 5.74
N GLU A 360 32.42 13.45 4.51
CA GLU A 360 31.33 12.53 4.20
C GLU A 360 31.58 11.13 4.74
N ALA A 361 32.84 10.68 4.77
CA ALA A 361 33.22 9.43 5.44
C ALA A 361 32.93 9.52 6.94
N GLN A 362 33.32 10.61 7.60
CA GLN A 362 33.09 10.84 9.02
C GLN A 362 31.59 10.87 9.40
N ARG A 363 30.70 11.25 8.48
CA ARG A 363 29.24 11.20 8.71
C ARG A 363 28.69 9.76 8.76
N LEU A 364 29.41 8.78 8.22
CA LEU A 364 29.01 7.36 8.18
C LEU A 364 29.64 6.51 9.29
N GLU A 365 30.72 6.98 9.91
CA GLU A 365 31.38 6.37 11.09
C GLU A 365 30.58 6.64 12.37
#